data_AF-A0A0F8ZUS7-F1
#
_entry.id   AF-A0A0F8ZUS7-F1
#
_cell.length_a   1.000
_cell.length_b   1.000
_cell.length_c   1.000
_cell.angle_alpha   90.00
_cell.angle_beta   90.00
_cell.angle_gamma   90.00
#
_symmetry.space_group_name_H-M   'P 1'
#
loop_
_entity.id
_entity.type
_entity.pdbx_description
1 polymer ?
#
loop_
_entity_poly.entity_id
_entity_poly.type
_entity_poly.pdbx_seq_one_letter_code
_entity_poly.pdbx_strand_id
1 'polypeptide(L)'
;MPNLEHEGTSYEVDEEGYLMDWQVWNEGLAGVMAKEDGLDLSEAHWDVIRFLREYFEKYQIAPMIKILTKELAKKYGKEKGNTKYLY
;
A
#
# COMPACT_ATOMS: atom_id res chain seq x y z
N MET A 1 -21.05 -4.34 -4.61
CA MET A 1 -19.64 -4.07 -4.32
C MET A 1 -19.31 -2.75 -4.98
N PRO A 2 -18.71 -1.80 -4.25
CA PRO A 2 -18.23 -0.55 -4.83
C PRO A 2 -17.18 -0.83 -5.92
N ASN A 3 -16.98 0.13 -6.82
CA ASN A 3 -15.99 0.04 -7.89
C ASN A 3 -15.18 1.32 -7.96
N LEU A 4 -13.89 1.17 -8.28
CA LEU A 4 -12.96 2.26 -8.54
C LEU A 4 -12.76 2.41 -10.05
N GLU A 5 -12.75 3.63 -10.57
CA GLU A 5 -12.50 3.89 -12.00
C GLU A 5 -11.09 4.49 -12.21
N HIS A 6 -10.29 3.85 -13.07
CA HIS A 6 -8.97 4.34 -13.44
C HIS A 6 -8.63 3.97 -14.90
N GLU A 7 -8.16 4.94 -15.69
CA GLU A 7 -7.83 4.78 -17.12
C GLU A 7 -8.95 4.13 -17.97
N GLY A 8 -10.22 4.42 -17.66
CA GLY A 8 -11.37 3.85 -18.36
C GLY A 8 -11.64 2.37 -18.04
N THR A 9 -10.96 1.83 -17.02
CA THR A 9 -11.20 0.49 -16.47
C THR A 9 -11.85 0.60 -15.09
N SER A 10 -12.77 -0.31 -14.80
CA SER A 10 -13.44 -0.41 -13.50
C SER A 10 -12.83 -1.55 -12.70
N TYR A 11 -12.49 -1.30 -11.44
CA TYR A 11 -11.84 -2.24 -10.52
C TYR A 11 -12.74 -2.50 -9.32
N GLU A 12 -12.99 -3.78 -9.02
CA GLU A 12 -13.82 -4.16 -7.89
C GLU A 12 -13.08 -3.96 -6.57
N VAL A 13 -13.73 -3.27 -5.63
CA VAL A 13 -13.25 -3.12 -4.25
C VAL A 13 -14.32 -3.60 -3.27
N ASP A 14 -13.89 -4.00 -2.08
CA ASP A 14 -14.82 -4.36 -0.99
C ASP A 14 -15.43 -3.11 -0.34
N GLU A 15 -16.29 -3.32 0.66
CA GLU A 15 -16.97 -2.22 1.37
C GLU A 15 -16.02 -1.30 2.15
N GLU A 16 -14.77 -1.74 2.40
CA GLU A 16 -13.72 -0.97 3.07
C GLU A 16 -12.74 -0.33 2.06
N GLY A 17 -12.92 -0.56 0.75
CA GLY A 17 -12.09 0.01 -0.32
C GLY A 17 -10.86 -0.83 -0.68
N TYR A 18 -10.74 -2.07 -0.21
CA TYR A 18 -9.64 -2.95 -0.62
C TYR A 18 -9.92 -3.59 -1.98
N LEU A 19 -8.89 -3.70 -2.81
CA LEU A 19 -8.97 -4.40 -4.10
C LEU A 19 -9.35 -5.87 -3.91
N MET A 20 -10.41 -6.31 -4.59
CA MET A 20 -10.84 -7.71 -4.60
C MET A 20 -9.85 -8.61 -5.33
N ASP A 21 -9.22 -8.10 -6.39
CA ASP A 21 -8.10 -8.74 -7.08
C ASP A 21 -6.83 -7.91 -6.86
N TRP A 22 -5.86 -8.44 -6.10
CA TRP A 22 -4.61 -7.74 -5.82
C TRP A 22 -3.66 -7.70 -7.04
N GLN A 23 -3.89 -8.52 -8.06
CA GLN A 23 -3.01 -8.64 -9.24
C GLN A 23 -3.22 -7.48 -10.21
N VAL A 24 -4.39 -6.83 -10.19
CA VAL A 24 -4.70 -5.68 -11.06
C VAL A 24 -4.03 -4.37 -10.60
N TRP A 25 -3.48 -4.39 -9.39
CA TRP A 25 -2.87 -3.21 -8.79
C TRP A 25 -1.69 -2.70 -9.60
N ASN A 26 -1.61 -1.37 -9.71
CA ASN A 26 -0.48 -0.63 -10.24
C ASN A 26 -0.35 0.71 -9.50
N GLU A 27 0.75 1.44 -9.74
CA GLU A 27 1.00 2.71 -9.05
C GLU A 27 -0.03 3.79 -9.40
N GLY A 28 -0.58 3.79 -10.62
CA GLY A 28 -1.65 4.71 -11.00
C GLY A 28 -2.91 4.48 -10.17
N LEU A 29 -3.31 3.21 -10.02
CA LEU A 29 -4.47 2.81 -9.24
C LEU A 29 -4.31 3.16 -7.76
N ALA A 30 -3.15 2.88 -7.16
CA ALA A 30 -2.85 3.30 -5.79
C ALA A 30 -2.96 4.82 -5.60
N GLY A 31 -2.55 5.61 -6.60
CA GLY A 31 -2.72 7.06 -6.57
C GLY A 31 -4.18 7.50 -6.59
N VAL A 32 -5.07 6.80 -7.31
CA VAL A 32 -6.51 7.08 -7.27
C VAL A 32 -7.10 6.71 -5.91
N MET A 33 -6.79 5.50 -5.41
CA MET A 33 -7.25 5.04 -4.09
C MET A 33 -6.88 6.05 -2.99
N ALA A 34 -5.62 6.48 -2.95
CA ALA A 34 -5.16 7.45 -1.96
C ALA A 34 -5.89 8.80 -2.06
N LYS A 35 -6.20 9.26 -3.27
CA LYS A 35 -6.96 10.50 -3.48
C LYS A 35 -8.40 10.40 -2.99
N GLU A 36 -9.05 9.24 -3.13
CA GLU A 36 -10.39 9.01 -2.56
C GLU A 36 -10.36 9.08 -1.02
N ASP A 37 -9.26 8.64 -0.40
CA ASP A 37 -8.99 8.79 1.03
C ASP A 37 -8.48 10.19 1.44
N GLY A 38 -8.37 11.12 0.49
CA GLY A 38 -7.89 12.49 0.74
C GLY A 38 -6.40 12.58 1.06
N LEU A 39 -5.60 11.62 0.59
CA LEU A 39 -4.16 11.51 0.86
C LEU A 39 -3.32 11.62 -0.42
N ASP A 40 -2.28 12.45 -0.38
CA ASP A 40 -1.26 12.54 -1.43
C ASP A 40 -0.06 11.64 -1.08
N LEU A 41 0.23 10.67 -1.94
CA LEU A 41 1.31 9.72 -1.74
C LEU A 41 2.67 10.36 -2.02
N SER A 42 3.32 10.82 -0.95
CA SER A 42 4.75 11.16 -0.98
C SER A 42 5.66 9.93 -1.20
N GLU A 43 6.93 10.15 -1.53
CA GLU A 43 7.96 9.10 -1.69
C GLU A 43 8.06 8.18 -0.46
N ALA A 44 7.83 8.73 0.74
CA ALA A 44 7.82 7.95 1.97
C ALA A 44 6.69 6.90 1.99
N HIS A 45 5.51 7.25 1.50
CA HIS A 45 4.39 6.30 1.39
C HIS A 45 4.70 5.24 0.34
N TRP A 46 5.28 5.64 -0.80
CA TRP A 46 5.68 4.71 -1.86
C TRP A 46 6.71 3.68 -1.39
N ASP A 47 7.69 4.07 -0.58
CA ASP A 47 8.65 3.15 0.03
C ASP A 47 7.93 2.04 0.84
N VAL A 48 6.91 2.40 1.60
CA VAL A 48 6.12 1.46 2.42
C VAL A 48 5.20 0.60 1.55
N ILE A 49 4.47 1.21 0.61
CA ILE A 49 3.55 0.50 -0.31
C ILE A 49 4.30 -0.54 -1.13
N ARG A 50 5.42 -0.16 -1.76
CA ARG A 50 6.25 -1.08 -2.55
C ARG A 50 6.81 -2.21 -1.69
N PHE A 51 7.25 -1.92 -0.47
CA PHE A 51 7.67 -2.96 0.47
C PHE A 51 6.55 -3.95 0.79
N LEU A 52 5.33 -3.46 1.08
CA LEU A 52 4.18 -4.33 1.37
C LEU A 52 3.80 -5.18 0.17
N ARG A 53 3.83 -4.61 -1.04
CA ARG A 53 3.57 -5.32 -2.30
C ARG A 53 4.60 -6.43 -2.53
N GLU A 54 5.89 -6.13 -2.44
CA GLU A 54 6.98 -7.11 -2.57
C GLU A 54 6.85 -8.22 -1.52
N TYR A 55 6.52 -7.87 -0.27
CA TYR A 55 6.34 -8.84 0.80
C TYR A 55 5.13 -9.74 0.55
N PHE A 56 3.99 -9.17 0.17
CA PHE A 56 2.78 -9.92 -0.11
C PHE A 56 2.94 -10.82 -1.33
N GLU A 57 3.55 -10.35 -2.41
CA GLU A 57 3.84 -11.16 -3.59
C GLU A 57 4.69 -12.39 -3.22
N LYS A 58 5.70 -12.20 -2.38
CA LYS A 58 6.61 -13.27 -1.96
C LYS A 58 6.02 -14.26 -0.95
N TYR A 59 5.23 -13.78 0.01
CA TYR A 59 4.80 -14.58 1.16
C TYR A 59 3.29 -14.87 1.19
N GLN A 60 2.52 -14.24 0.30
CA GLN A 60 1.06 -14.32 0.22
C GLN A 60 0.36 -14.01 1.56
N ILE A 61 1.00 -13.14 2.36
CA ILE A 61 0.51 -12.69 3.66
C ILE A 61 1.03 -11.29 3.94
N ALA A 62 0.18 -10.42 4.49
CA ALA A 62 0.60 -9.10 4.93
C ALA A 62 1.50 -9.21 6.18
N PRO A 63 2.60 -8.45 6.26
CA PRO A 63 3.48 -8.49 7.42
C PRO A 63 2.83 -7.83 8.65
N MET A 64 3.11 -8.36 9.84
CA MET A 64 2.78 -7.67 11.09
C MET A 64 3.54 -6.32 11.19
N ILE A 65 2.95 -5.32 11.84
CA ILE A 65 3.58 -3.98 12.01
C ILE A 65 4.99 -4.04 12.62
N LYS A 66 5.24 -5.02 13.52
CA LYS A 66 6.57 -5.25 14.12
C LYS A 66 7.60 -5.75 13.09
N ILE A 67 7.18 -6.54 12.11
CA ILE A 67 8.03 -7.00 11.02
C ILE A 67 8.25 -5.83 10.05
N LEU A 68 7.20 -5.12 9.67
CA LEU A 68 7.26 -3.95 8.80
C LEU A 68 8.27 -2.91 9.32
N THR A 69 8.09 -2.44 10.56
CA THR A 69 9.02 -1.47 11.18
C THR A 69 10.46 -1.96 11.22
N LYS A 70 10.69 -3.24 11.55
CA LYS A 70 12.02 -3.85 11.58
C LYS A 70 12.66 -3.88 10.20
N GLU A 71 11.93 -4.27 9.16
CA GLU A 71 12.45 -4.34 7.79
C GLU A 71 12.68 -2.95 7.19
N LEU A 72 11.77 -2.00 7.43
CA LEU A 72 11.97 -0.59 7.06
C LEU A 72 13.20 0.01 7.78
N ALA A 73 13.42 -0.32 9.06
CA ALA A 73 14.60 0.14 9.80
C ALA A 73 15.91 -0.39 9.19
N LYS A 74 15.89 -1.61 8.67
CA LYS A 74 17.05 -2.21 8.00
C LYS A 74 17.30 -1.59 6.63
N LYS A 75 16.25 -1.36 5.84
CA LYS A 75 16.34 -0.86 4.45
C LYS A 75 16.62 0.65 4.39
N TYR A 76 15.98 1.42 5.27
CA TYR A 76 15.96 2.88 5.21
C TYR A 76 16.45 3.60 6.48
N GLY A 77 16.87 2.85 7.50
CA GLY A 77 17.37 3.39 8.77
C GLY A 77 16.30 3.51 9.86
N LYS A 78 16.76 3.59 11.11
CA LYS A 78 15.89 3.59 12.32
C LYS A 78 14.87 4.74 12.37
N GLU A 79 15.18 5.86 11.73
CA GLU A 79 14.31 7.04 11.67
C GLU A 79 13.04 6.78 10.85
N LYS A 80 13.12 5.91 9.83
CA LYS A 80 11.99 5.50 9.00
C LYS A 80 11.35 4.17 9.44
N GLY A 81 12.06 3.37 10.23
CA GLY A 81 11.59 2.07 10.71
C GLY A 81 11.04 2.09 12.13
N ASN A 82 10.09 2.97 12.43
CA ASN A 82 9.47 3.05 13.75
C ASN A 82 7.98 3.40 13.65
N THR A 83 7.23 3.13 14.71
CA THR A 83 5.78 3.35 14.77
C THR A 83 5.43 4.81 14.49
N LYS A 84 6.17 5.77 15.04
CA LYS A 84 5.90 7.20 14.84
C LYS A 84 6.04 7.64 13.37
N TYR A 85 6.86 6.95 12.57
CA TYR A 85 6.98 7.23 11.15
C TYR A 85 5.80 6.67 10.34
N LEU A 86 5.13 5.64 10.84
CA LEU A 86 4.03 4.96 10.16
C LEU A 86 2.64 5.53 10.48
N TYR A 87 2.52 6.40 11.48
CA TYR A 87 1.29 7.07 11.91
C TYR A 87 1.44 8.58 11.74
#